data_AF-A0A3C0B7F5-F1
#
_entry.id   AF-A0A3C0B7F5-F1
#
_cell.length_a   1.000
_cell.length_b   1.000
_cell.length_c   1.000
_cell.angle_alpha   90.00
_cell.angle_beta   90.00
_cell.angle_gamma   90.00
#
_symmetry.space_group_name_H-M   'P 1'
#
loop_
_entity.id
_entity.type
_entity.pdbx_description
1 polymer ?
#
loop_
_entity_poly.entity_id
_entity_poly.type
_entity_poly.pdbx_seq_one_letter_code
_entity_poly.pdbx_strand_id
1 'polypeptide(L)'
;MAIFDISDVRMAGISACVPPKVLSNHDYGWITQKERDQVIKTIGVETRHVAEPGQTTSDLCFQAAEQLLGELQWERNDIQLLIFVSQSRDYIIPSTSTILQDRLKLPKTCMALDINLGCSGY
;
A
#
# COMPACT_ATOMS: atom_id res chain seq x y z
N MET A 1 -9.78 -19.19 -30.45
CA MET A 1 -9.22 -20.18 -29.50
C MET A 1 -8.08 -19.50 -28.78
N ALA A 2 -8.07 -19.53 -27.44
CA ALA A 2 -6.89 -19.16 -26.67
C ALA A 2 -5.78 -20.19 -26.95
N ILE A 3 -4.53 -19.74 -27.05
CA ILE A 3 -3.36 -20.56 -27.43
C ILE A 3 -2.82 -21.32 -26.19
N PHE A 4 -3.25 -20.95 -24.99
CA PHE A 4 -2.94 -21.62 -23.73
C PHE A 4 -4.03 -21.32 -22.68
N ASP A 5 -4.02 -22.12 -21.61
CA ASP A 5 -4.84 -21.99 -20.41
C ASP A 5 -3.93 -21.79 -19.19
N ILE A 6 -4.39 -21.04 -18.19
CA ILE A 6 -3.71 -20.90 -16.90
C ILE A 6 -4.68 -21.38 -15.81
N SER A 7 -4.35 -22.53 -15.23
CA SER A 7 -5.08 -23.13 -14.12
C SER A 7 -4.55 -22.62 -12.77
N ASP A 8 -5.32 -22.86 -11.70
CA ASP A 8 -4.88 -22.68 -10.30
C ASP A 8 -4.45 -21.26 -9.88
N VAL A 9 -5.04 -20.24 -10.53
CA VAL A 9 -4.86 -18.85 -10.11
C VAL A 9 -5.57 -18.60 -8.79
N ARG A 10 -4.84 -18.11 -7.79
CA ARG A 10 -5.39 -17.79 -6.45
C ARG A 10 -4.66 -16.61 -5.81
N MET A 11 -5.32 -16.00 -4.83
CA MET A 11 -4.68 -15.09 -3.88
C MET A 11 -3.95 -15.93 -2.82
N ALA A 12 -2.62 -15.90 -2.82
CA ALA A 12 -1.82 -16.70 -1.90
C ALA A 12 -1.81 -16.13 -0.46
N GLY A 13 -1.87 -14.80 -0.33
CA GLY A 13 -1.91 -14.11 0.95
C GLY A 13 -2.17 -12.61 0.78
N ILE A 14 -2.43 -11.94 1.89
CA ILE A 14 -2.61 -10.49 1.97
C ILE A 14 -1.90 -9.98 3.23
N SER A 15 -1.22 -8.85 3.11
CA SER A 15 -0.61 -8.15 4.23
C SER A 15 -0.88 -6.66 4.09
N ALA A 16 -0.93 -5.95 5.22
CA ALA A 16 -1.17 -4.52 5.26
C ALA A 16 -0.26 -3.87 6.29
N CYS A 17 0.17 -2.64 5.99
CA CYS A 17 0.88 -1.79 6.91
C CYS A 17 0.16 -0.45 7.01
N VAL A 18 0.03 0.05 8.24
CA VAL A 18 -0.50 1.38 8.54
C VAL A 18 0.55 2.19 9.29
N PRO A 19 0.61 3.52 9.09
CA PRO A 19 1.48 4.38 9.88
C PRO A 19 1.25 4.23 11.39
N PRO A 20 2.29 4.29 12.24
CA PRO A 20 2.13 4.07 13.68
C PRO A 20 1.39 5.20 14.40
N LYS A 21 1.43 6.43 13.86
CA LYS A 21 0.78 7.58 14.48
C LYS A 21 -0.73 7.50 14.30
N VAL A 22 -1.45 7.45 15.43
CA VAL A 22 -2.91 7.49 15.47
C VAL A 22 -3.36 8.88 15.92
N LEU A 23 -4.29 9.48 15.18
CA LEU A 23 -5.00 10.70 15.59
C LEU A 23 -6.47 10.41 15.83
N SER A 24 -7.03 11.00 16.89
CA SER A 24 -8.46 10.95 17.18
C SER A 24 -9.16 12.19 16.62
N ASN A 25 -10.32 11.96 15.99
CA ASN A 25 -11.21 13.04 15.56
C ASN A 25 -11.85 13.76 16.76
N HIS A 26 -11.78 13.19 17.97
CA HIS A 26 -12.19 13.88 19.22
C HIS A 26 -11.22 14.98 19.65
N ASP A 27 -9.98 14.98 19.15
CA ASP A 27 -8.91 15.88 19.60
C ASP A 27 -8.79 17.15 18.73
N TYR A 28 -9.68 17.36 17.76
CA TYR A 28 -9.64 18.54 16.91
C TYR A 28 -9.96 19.83 17.70
N GLY A 29 -8.91 20.57 18.07
CA GLY A 29 -9.02 21.84 18.79
C GLY A 29 -9.55 23.01 17.97
N TRP A 30 -9.68 22.86 16.65
CA TRP A 30 -10.13 23.93 15.74
C TRP A 30 -11.65 23.94 15.48
N ILE A 31 -12.39 22.95 16.02
CA ILE A 31 -13.85 22.87 15.98
C ILE A 31 -14.40 22.60 17.38
N THR A 32 -15.67 22.93 17.58
CA THR A 32 -16.39 22.66 18.83
C THR A 32 -16.63 21.17 19.04
N GLN A 33 -16.90 20.76 20.29
CA GLN A 33 -17.22 19.36 20.61
C GLN A 33 -18.43 18.84 19.82
N LYS A 34 -19.49 19.65 19.72
CA LYS A 34 -20.70 19.28 18.98
C LYS A 34 -20.43 19.06 17.49
N GLU A 35 -19.55 19.87 16.89
CA GLU A 35 -19.12 19.68 15.50
C GLU A 35 -18.29 18.41 15.34
N ARG A 36 -17.38 18.11 16.27
CA ARG A 36 -16.63 16.84 16.28
C ARG A 36 -17.56 15.64 16.33
N ASP A 37 -18.51 15.64 17.26
CA ASP A 37 -19.48 14.56 17.41
C ASP A 37 -20.33 14.38 16.14
N GLN A 38 -20.74 15.48 15.51
CA GLN A 38 -21.49 15.45 14.26
C GLN A 38 -20.65 14.91 13.09
N VAL A 39 -19.38 15.30 12.98
CA VAL A 39 -18.46 14.79 11.95
C VAL A 39 -18.26 13.28 12.13
N ILE A 40 -17.91 12.84 13.33
CA ILE A 40 -17.70 11.42 13.66
C ILE A 40 -18.94 10.61 13.34
N LYS A 41 -20.13 11.10 13.74
CA LYS A 41 -21.41 10.45 13.42
C LYS A 41 -21.69 10.37 11.92
N THR A 42 -21.25 11.36 11.13
CA THR A 42 -21.53 11.43 9.69
C THR A 42 -20.58 10.55 8.89
N ILE A 43 -19.28 10.54 9.21
CA ILE A 43 -18.28 9.79 8.43
C ILE A 43 -17.98 8.39 9.00
N GLY A 44 -18.35 8.13 10.26
CA GLY A 44 -18.10 6.85 10.93
C GLY A 44 -16.65 6.60 11.33
N VAL A 45 -15.80 7.64 11.38
CA VAL A 45 -14.37 7.53 11.68
C VAL A 45 -14.08 8.23 13.00
N GLU A 46 -13.67 7.48 14.01
CA GLU A 46 -13.25 8.01 15.31
C GLU A 46 -11.75 8.30 15.33
N THR A 47 -10.94 7.38 14.79
CA THR A 47 -9.48 7.47 14.74
C THR A 47 -8.95 7.15 13.36
N ARG A 48 -7.79 7.71 13.01
CA ARG A 48 -7.10 7.41 11.76
C ARG A 48 -5.59 7.33 11.95
N HIS A 49 -4.95 6.52 11.12
CA HIS A 49 -3.50 6.47 11.02
C HIS A 49 -2.99 7.59 10.11
N VAL A 50 -1.85 8.18 10.45
CA VAL A 50 -1.26 9.31 9.72
C VAL A 50 0.23 9.07 9.51
N ALA A 51 0.68 9.16 8.27
CA ALA A 51 2.10 9.07 7.94
C ALA A 51 2.88 10.21 8.60
N GLU A 52 4.06 9.91 9.15
CA GLU A 52 4.97 10.94 9.65
C GLU A 52 5.63 11.69 8.48
N PRO A 53 6.10 12.94 8.69
CA PRO A 53 6.85 13.66 7.68
C PRO A 53 8.03 12.83 7.14
N GLY A 54 8.09 12.67 5.83
CA GLY A 54 9.14 11.89 5.16
C GLY A 54 8.82 10.41 4.97
N GLN A 55 7.75 9.88 5.57
CA GLN A 55 7.28 8.53 5.28
C GLN A 55 6.49 8.52 3.95
N THR A 56 6.92 7.71 3.00
CA THR A 56 6.30 7.62 1.68
C THR A 56 5.34 6.43 1.55
N THR A 57 4.58 6.39 0.46
CA THR A 57 3.72 5.24 0.15
C THR A 57 4.55 3.97 0.00
N SER A 58 5.73 4.06 -0.64
CA SER A 58 6.60 2.89 -0.79
C SER A 58 7.15 2.37 0.54
N ASP A 59 7.31 3.19 1.57
CA ASP A 59 7.71 2.71 2.90
C ASP A 59 6.68 1.75 3.50
N LEU A 60 5.39 2.10 3.38
CA LEU A 60 4.29 1.27 3.86
C LEU A 60 4.16 -0.01 3.04
N CYS A 61 4.27 0.10 1.71
CA CYS A 61 4.26 -1.06 0.82
C CYS A 61 5.44 -2.01 1.09
N PHE A 62 6.64 -1.46 1.34
CA PHE A 62 7.82 -2.25 1.68
C PHE A 62 7.59 -3.08 2.95
N GLN A 63 7.08 -2.45 4.01
CA GLN A 63 6.80 -3.16 5.27
C GLN A 63 5.74 -4.26 5.09
N ALA A 64 4.64 -3.97 4.37
CA ALA A 64 3.61 -4.96 4.09
C ALA A 64 4.15 -6.13 3.24
N ALA A 65 4.98 -5.84 2.23
CA ALA A 65 5.58 -6.85 1.36
C ALA A 65 6.60 -7.72 2.11
N GLU A 66 7.46 -7.15 2.95
CA GLU A 66 8.40 -7.93 3.79
C GLU A 66 7.64 -8.91 4.70
N GLN A 67 6.57 -8.44 5.34
CA GLN A 67 5.72 -9.29 6.15
C GLN A 67 5.08 -10.42 5.33
N LEU A 68 4.50 -10.10 4.17
CA LEU A 68 3.83 -11.08 3.31
C LEU A 68 4.80 -12.16 2.83
N LEU A 69 6.01 -11.77 2.40
CA LEU A 69 7.02 -12.72 1.94
C LEU A 69 7.52 -13.62 3.07
N GLY A 70 7.63 -13.09 4.29
CA GLY A 70 7.94 -13.86 5.48
C GLY A 70 6.85 -14.87 5.83
N GLU A 71 5.57 -14.47 5.78
CA GLU A 71 4.42 -15.34 6.08
C GLU A 71 4.27 -16.46 5.04
N LEU A 72 4.45 -16.15 3.75
CA LEU A 72 4.38 -17.13 2.66
C LEU A 72 5.65 -17.99 2.54
N GLN A 73 6.74 -17.60 3.20
CA GLN A 73 8.06 -18.20 3.08
C GLN A 73 8.53 -18.24 1.62
N TRP A 74 8.27 -17.16 0.86
CA TRP A 74 8.63 -17.05 -0.54
C TRP A 74 10.00 -16.40 -0.72
N GLU A 75 10.78 -16.95 -1.65
CA GLU A 75 12.03 -16.33 -2.05
C GLU A 75 11.76 -15.16 -2.98
N ARG A 76 12.54 -14.08 -2.84
CA ARG A 76 12.41 -12.88 -3.69
C ARG A 76 12.58 -13.19 -5.18
N ASN A 77 13.34 -14.24 -5.49
CA ASN A 77 13.59 -14.70 -6.85
C ASN A 77 12.37 -15.33 -7.52
N ASP A 78 11.36 -15.75 -6.76
CA ASP A 78 10.13 -16.33 -7.30
C ASP A 78 9.16 -15.27 -7.80
N ILE A 79 9.37 -14.00 -7.43
CA ILE A 79 8.53 -12.88 -7.84
C ILE A 79 8.97 -12.39 -9.22
N GLN A 80 8.06 -12.53 -10.19
CA GLN A 80 8.30 -12.15 -11.58
C GLN A 80 7.65 -10.81 -11.96
N LEU A 81 6.70 -10.33 -11.14
CA LEU A 81 5.93 -9.13 -11.41
C LEU A 81 5.61 -8.39 -10.10
N LEU A 82 5.97 -7.11 -10.05
CA LEU A 82 5.57 -6.15 -9.03
C LEU A 82 4.69 -5.09 -9.69
N ILE A 83 3.45 -4.97 -9.20
CA ILE A 83 2.50 -3.93 -9.61
C ILE A 83 2.32 -2.98 -8.42
N PHE A 84 2.65 -1.72 -8.60
CA PHE A 84 2.40 -0.67 -7.61
C PHE A 84 1.17 0.13 -8.03
N VAL A 85 0.09 0.05 -7.25
CA VAL A 85 -1.16 0.75 -7.53
C VAL A 85 -1.29 1.93 -6.56
N SER A 86 -1.12 3.16 -7.04
CA SER A 86 -1.31 4.37 -6.22
C SER A 86 -1.36 5.64 -7.07
N GLN A 87 -2.02 6.68 -6.53
CA GLN A 87 -1.92 8.06 -7.03
C GLN A 87 -0.88 8.88 -6.24
N SER A 88 -0.42 8.35 -5.10
CA SER A 88 0.56 8.97 -4.20
C SER A 88 1.95 8.39 -4.47
N ARG A 89 2.45 8.61 -5.70
CA ARG A 89 3.81 8.24 -6.11
C ARG A 89 4.87 8.95 -5.27
N ASP A 90 5.98 8.26 -5.01
CA ASP A 90 7.09 8.79 -4.23
C ASP A 90 7.82 9.92 -4.96
N TYR A 91 7.98 9.77 -6.29
CA TYR A 91 8.63 10.73 -7.16
C TYR A 91 7.83 10.94 -8.43
N ILE A 92 8.12 12.02 -9.16
CA ILE A 92 7.54 12.22 -10.48
C ILE A 92 8.08 11.17 -11.46
N ILE A 93 9.40 11.02 -11.45
CA ILE A 93 10.25 10.03 -12.11
C ILE A 93 11.45 9.81 -11.17
N PRO A 94 11.93 8.58 -10.95
CA PRO A 94 11.50 7.31 -11.55
C PRO A 94 10.16 6.80 -10.98
N SER A 95 9.67 5.67 -11.48
CA SER A 95 8.45 5.03 -10.98
C SER A 95 8.63 4.50 -9.55
N THR A 96 7.55 4.44 -8.78
CA THR A 96 7.62 3.98 -7.38
C THR A 96 7.85 2.47 -7.31
N SER A 97 7.29 1.71 -8.26
CA SER A 97 7.53 0.27 -8.42
C SER A 97 9.00 -0.10 -8.62
N THR A 98 9.78 0.69 -9.37
CA THR A 98 11.21 0.41 -9.60
C THR A 98 12.05 0.69 -8.37
N ILE A 99 11.70 1.72 -7.60
CA ILE A 99 12.30 1.97 -6.28
C ILE A 99 11.97 0.82 -5.33
N LEU A 100 10.71 0.36 -5.28
CA LEU A 100 10.30 -0.78 -4.47
C LEU A 100 11.01 -2.07 -4.87
N GLN A 101 11.15 -2.33 -6.17
CA GLN A 101 11.87 -3.50 -6.69
C GLN A 101 13.30 -3.55 -6.14
N ASP A 102 14.03 -2.43 -6.20
CA ASP A 102 15.39 -2.32 -5.68
C ASP A 102 15.43 -2.48 -4.15
N ARG A 103 14.55 -1.77 -3.42
CA ARG A 103 14.46 -1.84 -1.95
C ARG A 103 14.15 -3.25 -1.45
N LEU A 104 13.21 -3.94 -2.10
CA LEU A 104 12.86 -5.33 -1.83
C LEU A 104 13.87 -6.32 -2.41
N LYS A 105 14.98 -5.86 -3.02
CA LYS A 105 16.01 -6.73 -3.60
C LYS A 105 15.43 -7.79 -4.54
N LEU A 106 14.37 -7.44 -5.27
CA LEU A 106 13.79 -8.33 -6.27
C LEU A 106 14.75 -8.45 -7.45
N PRO A 107 14.75 -9.59 -8.16
CA PRO A 107 15.63 -9.76 -9.30
C PRO A 107 15.31 -8.72 -10.39
N LYS A 108 16.33 -8.34 -11.17
CA LYS A 108 16.15 -7.43 -12.32
C LYS A 108 15.27 -8.00 -13.43
N THR A 109 15.05 -9.33 -13.42
CA THR A 109 14.11 -10.02 -14.31
C THR A 109 12.65 -9.85 -13.87
N CYS A 110 12.39 -9.39 -12.63
CA CYS A 110 11.05 -9.02 -12.19
C CYS A 110 10.61 -7.76 -12.94
N MET A 111 9.47 -7.83 -13.61
CA MET A 111 8.86 -6.64 -14.21
C MET A 111 8.27 -5.77 -13.08
N ALA A 112 8.47 -4.46 -13.16
CA ALA A 112 7.96 -3.49 -12.18
C ALA A 112 7.22 -2.36 -12.91
N LEU A 113 5.95 -2.13 -12.55
CA LEU A 113 5.17 -1.05 -13.13
C LEU A 113 4.21 -0.36 -12.16
N ASP A 114 3.92 0.90 -12.44
CA ASP A 114 2.97 1.72 -11.69
C ASP A 114 1.62 1.75 -12.41
N ILE A 115 0.53 1.54 -11.68
CA ILE A 115 -0.84 1.79 -12.11
C ILE A 115 -1.37 2.99 -11.33
N ASN A 116 -1.58 4.10 -12.04
CA ASN A 116 -2.07 5.35 -11.47
C ASN A 116 -3.61 5.43 -11.45
N LEU A 117 -4.26 4.34 -11.06
CA LEU A 117 -5.71 4.27 -10.82
C LEU A 117 -5.87 4.13 -9.31
N GLY A 118 -6.60 5.05 -8.66
CA GLY A 118 -6.77 5.09 -7.21
C GLY A 118 -7.57 3.89 -6.67
N CYS A 119 -8.68 4.14 -5.96
CA CYS A 119 -9.43 3.06 -5.32
C CYS A 119 -9.94 1.96 -6.27
N SER A 120 -10.11 2.25 -7.56
CA SER A 120 -10.58 1.27 -8.56
C SER A 120 -9.47 0.41 -9.16
N GLY A 121 -8.20 0.65 -8.82
CA GLY A 121 -7.06 -0.08 -9.37
C GLY A 121 -6.70 -1.36 -8.60
N TYR A 122 -7.21 -1.50 -7.37
CA TYR A 122 -7.04 -2.67 -6.49
C TYR A 122 -8.31 -3.53 -6.53
#